data_AF-A0A0M4SSI8-F1
#
_entry.id   AF-A0A0M4SSI8-F1
#
_cell.length_a   1.000
_cell.length_b   1.000
_cell.length_c   1.000
_cell.angle_alpha   90.00
_cell.angle_beta   90.00
_cell.angle_gamma   90.00
#
_symmetry.space_group_name_H-M   'P 1'
#
loop_
_entity.id
_entity.type
_entity.pdbx_description
1 polymer ?
#
loop_
_entity_poly.entity_id
_entity_poly.type
_entity_poly.pdbx_seq_one_letter_code
_entity_poly.pdbx_strand_id
1 'polypeptide(L)'
;MYLEKIKENRIVEGLSGEAKQLVDKFRRIAKEKGQPFTDFGSEGLLYVTVYDDNNLVYCVPIFSFKDNSKVDLKKIEYISEDAKRMECILRTANEKKKEIEKDY
;
A
#
# COMPACT_ATOMS: atom_id res chain seq x y z
N MET A 1 -1.89 -24.71 -13.87
CA MET A 1 -0.73 -23.81 -13.73
C MET A 1 -1.16 -22.40 -14.15
N TYR A 2 -1.95 -21.71 -13.32
CA TYR A 2 -2.54 -20.39 -13.63
C TYR A 2 -1.89 -19.23 -12.87
N LEU A 3 -0.72 -19.46 -12.25
CA LEU A 3 -0.05 -18.46 -11.41
C LEU A 3 0.96 -17.57 -12.16
N GLU A 4 1.43 -17.97 -13.35
CA GLU A 4 2.44 -17.20 -14.11
C GLU A 4 1.89 -15.93 -14.78
N LYS A 5 0.56 -15.71 -14.77
CA LYS A 5 -0.09 -14.55 -15.39
C LYS A 5 -0.59 -13.49 -14.42
N ILE A 6 -0.28 -13.58 -13.12
CA ILE A 6 -0.31 -12.39 -12.24
C ILE A 6 1.05 -11.68 -12.38
N LYS A 7 1.45 -11.42 -13.63
CA LYS A 7 2.56 -10.53 -13.92
C LYS A 7 2.10 -9.13 -13.56
N GLU A 8 2.56 -8.67 -12.40
CA GLU A 8 3.10 -7.32 -12.23
C GLU A 8 2.33 -6.20 -12.96
N ASN A 9 1.03 -6.06 -12.70
CA ASN A 9 0.33 -4.77 -12.87
C ASN A 9 0.77 -3.77 -11.77
N ARG A 10 2.07 -3.75 -11.43
CA ARG A 10 2.63 -2.69 -10.62
C ARG A 10 2.85 -1.50 -11.53
N ILE A 11 2.56 -0.32 -11.02
CA ILE A 11 2.66 0.97 -11.70
C ILE A 11 4.15 1.35 -12.01
N VAL A 12 5.08 0.38 -12.00
CA VAL A 12 6.52 0.61 -12.13
C VAL A 12 6.91 1.19 -13.49
N GLU A 13 6.09 1.01 -14.53
CA GLU A 13 6.42 1.53 -15.86
C GLU A 13 6.17 3.04 -16.05
N GLY A 14 5.48 3.72 -15.11
CA GLY A 14 5.13 5.15 -15.23
C GLY A 14 5.62 6.07 -14.11
N LEU A 15 6.25 5.55 -13.06
CA LEU A 15 6.68 6.35 -11.90
C LEU A 15 7.99 7.11 -12.15
N SER A 16 8.06 8.36 -11.66
CA SER A 16 9.31 9.12 -11.56
C SER A 16 10.35 8.36 -10.71
N GLY A 17 11.63 8.61 -10.93
CA GLY A 17 12.70 7.94 -10.18
C GLY A 17 12.57 8.11 -8.66
N GLU A 18 12.11 9.28 -8.21
CA GLU A 18 11.83 9.56 -6.81
C GLU A 18 10.67 8.73 -6.26
N ALA A 19 9.55 8.66 -6.99
CA ALA A 19 8.39 7.86 -6.59
C ALA A 19 8.76 6.36 -6.50
N LYS A 20 9.57 5.84 -7.42
CA LYS A 20 10.09 4.46 -7.36
C LYS A 20 10.90 4.20 -6.10
N GLN A 21 11.80 5.11 -5.75
CA GLN A 21 12.63 4.97 -4.53
C GLN A 21 11.77 4.96 -3.26
N LEU A 22 10.70 5.76 -3.21
CA LEU A 22 9.75 5.73 -2.09
C LEU A 22 9.02 4.39 -2.02
N VAL A 23 8.46 3.90 -3.13
CA VAL A 23 7.78 2.60 -3.20
C VAL A 23 8.71 1.47 -2.75
N ASP A 24 9.94 1.42 -3.26
CA ASP A 24 10.92 0.40 -2.90
C ASP A 24 11.30 0.44 -1.42
N LYS A 25 11.39 1.64 -0.82
CA LYS A 25 11.62 1.79 0.61
C LYS A 25 10.49 1.15 1.42
N PHE A 26 9.24 1.49 1.14
CA PHE A 26 8.09 0.94 1.87
C PHE A 26 7.91 -0.56 1.64
N ARG A 27 8.20 -1.04 0.42
CA ARG A 27 8.20 -2.45 0.09
C ARG A 27 9.20 -3.24 0.93
N ARG A 28 10.41 -2.71 1.14
CA ARG A 28 11.43 -3.34 2.00
C ARG A 28 10.99 -3.37 3.46
N ILE A 29 10.38 -2.31 3.96
CA ILE A 29 9.86 -2.25 5.34
C ILE A 29 8.76 -3.30 5.57
N ALA A 30 7.78 -3.41 4.65
CA ALA A 30 6.75 -4.45 4.72
C ALA A 30 7.37 -5.86 4.64
N LYS A 31 8.33 -6.02 3.70
CA LYS A 31 9.40 -7.03 3.65
C LYS A 31 9.80 -7.58 5.02
N GLU A 32 10.51 -6.71 5.74
CA GLU A 32 11.16 -6.99 7.02
C GLU A 32 10.15 -7.32 8.12
N LYS A 33 8.93 -6.77 8.05
CA LYS A 33 7.83 -7.11 8.96
C LYS A 33 7.08 -8.40 8.59
N GLY A 34 7.43 -9.06 7.48
CA GLY A 34 6.70 -10.23 6.99
C GLY A 34 5.27 -9.91 6.53
N GLN A 35 4.99 -8.64 6.22
CA GLN A 35 3.67 -8.15 5.83
C GLN A 35 3.54 -8.04 4.30
N PRO A 36 2.33 -8.24 3.73
CA PRO A 36 2.11 -8.01 2.31
C PRO A 36 2.29 -6.52 1.96
N PHE A 37 2.71 -6.24 0.73
CA PHE A 37 2.92 -4.88 0.23
C PHE A 37 2.04 -4.61 -0.99
N THR A 38 1.36 -3.47 -0.98
CA THR A 38 0.57 -2.98 -2.10
C THR A 38 0.80 -1.49 -2.30
N ASP A 39 0.95 -1.08 -3.55
CA ASP A 39 0.98 0.30 -4.01
C ASP A 39 -0.14 0.52 -5.03
N PHE A 40 -0.75 1.70 -5.02
CA PHE A 40 -1.80 2.05 -5.98
C PHE A 40 -1.94 3.56 -6.13
N GLY A 41 -2.40 4.00 -7.31
CA GLY A 41 -2.77 5.39 -7.57
C GLY A 41 -4.26 5.62 -7.32
N SER A 42 -4.60 6.72 -6.65
CA SER A 42 -5.99 7.18 -6.50
C SER A 42 -6.01 8.70 -6.37
N GLU A 43 -6.93 9.36 -7.07
CA GLU A 43 -7.13 10.83 -7.01
C GLU A 43 -5.84 11.66 -7.21
N GLY A 44 -4.93 11.18 -8.06
CA GLY A 44 -3.66 11.87 -8.35
C GLY A 44 -2.58 11.71 -7.28
N LEU A 45 -2.78 10.82 -6.30
CA LEU A 45 -1.81 10.46 -5.27
C LEU A 45 -1.38 9.00 -5.41
N LEU A 46 -0.12 8.71 -5.07
CA LEU A 46 0.41 7.37 -4.92
C LEU A 46 0.32 6.96 -3.46
N TYR A 47 -0.40 5.88 -3.20
CA TYR A 47 -0.56 5.26 -1.88
C TYR A 47 0.27 3.99 -1.76
N VAL A 48 0.67 3.69 -0.52
CA VAL A 48 1.31 2.43 -0.14
C VAL A 48 0.70 1.89 1.15
N THR A 49 0.75 0.57 1.33
CA THR A 49 0.36 -0.06 2.59
C THR A 49 1.46 0.08 3.64
N VAL A 50 1.07 0.48 4.86
CA VAL A 50 1.93 0.59 6.05
C VAL A 50 1.24 -0.14 7.21
N TYR A 51 2.05 -0.80 8.04
CA TYR A 51 1.57 -1.59 9.17
C TYR A 51 2.12 -1.04 10.49
N ASP A 52 1.23 -0.86 11.46
CA ASP A 52 1.62 -0.60 12.85
C ASP A 52 2.05 -1.89 13.57
N ASP A 53 2.40 -1.76 14.84
CA ASP A 53 2.90 -2.87 15.66
C ASP A 53 1.78 -3.87 16.03
N ASN A 54 0.51 -3.48 15.89
CA ASN A 54 -0.65 -4.36 16.05
C ASN A 54 -1.04 -5.07 14.73
N ASN A 55 -0.23 -4.90 13.68
CA ASN A 55 -0.49 -5.35 12.32
C ASN A 55 -1.78 -4.74 11.71
N LEU A 56 -2.19 -3.55 12.17
CA LEU A 56 -3.23 -2.78 11.50
C LEU A 56 -2.64 -2.13 10.25
N VAL A 57 -3.36 -2.24 9.14
CA VAL A 57 -2.94 -1.73 7.84
C VAL A 57 -3.56 -0.36 7.57
N TYR A 58 -2.73 0.53 7.02
CA TYR A 58 -3.08 1.89 6.59
C TYR A 58 -2.61 2.11 5.15
N CYS A 59 -3.39 2.84 4.37
CA CYS A 59 -3.04 3.29 3.03
C CYS A 59 -2.57 4.74 3.10
N VAL A 60 -1.26 4.95 3.01
CA VAL A 60 -0.64 6.26 3.23
C VAL A 60 -0.19 6.85 1.89
N PRO A 61 -0.56 8.10 1.57
CA PRO A 61 -0.08 8.75 0.37
C PRO A 61 1.39 9.16 0.55
N ILE A 62 2.22 8.83 -0.43
CA ILE A 62 3.66 9.08 -0.39
C ILE A 62 4.15 10.04 -1.48
N PHE A 63 3.36 10.21 -2.55
CA PHE A 63 3.74 11.03 -3.70
C PHE A 63 2.52 11.64 -4.38
N SER A 64 2.62 12.90 -4.80
CA SER A 64 1.62 13.60 -5.61
C SER A 64 2.03 13.53 -7.07
N PHE A 65 1.20 12.91 -7.91
CA PHE A 65 1.41 12.92 -9.36
C PHE A 65 1.15 14.29 -9.97
N LYS A 66 0.27 15.08 -9.34
CA LYS A 66 -0.07 16.43 -9.79
C LYS A 66 1.10 17.39 -9.60
N ASP A 67 1.73 17.35 -8.42
CA ASP A 67 2.83 18.25 -8.07
C ASP A 67 4.21 17.64 -8.37
N ASN A 68 4.23 16.37 -8.77
CA ASN A 68 5.42 15.55 -8.99
C ASN A 68 6.41 15.63 -7.82
N SER A 69 5.88 15.53 -6.60
CA SER A 69 6.66 15.66 -5.36
C SER A 69 6.17 14.70 -4.28
N LYS A 70 7.06 14.42 -3.32
CA LYS A 70 6.71 13.68 -2.11
C LYS A 70 5.61 14.40 -1.30
N VAL A 71 4.70 13.63 -0.72
CA VAL A 71 3.67 14.15 0.20
C VAL A 71 4.26 14.34 1.59
N ASP A 72 3.96 15.49 2.20
CA ASP A 72 4.27 15.74 3.62
C ASP A 72 3.16 15.14 4.49
N LEU A 73 3.47 14.03 5.17
CA LEU A 73 2.52 13.30 6.00
C LEU A 73 1.88 14.15 7.09
N LYS A 74 2.56 15.21 7.57
CA LYS A 74 2.05 16.11 8.62
C LYS A 74 0.95 17.05 8.11
N LYS A 75 0.79 17.16 6.79
CA LYS A 75 -0.16 18.07 6.14
C LYS A 75 -1.28 17.32 5.44
N ILE A 76 -1.40 16.00 5.65
CA ILE A 76 -2.48 15.22 5.07
C ILE A 76 -3.76 15.53 5.83
N GLU A 77 -4.63 16.31 5.20
CA GLU A 77 -5.99 16.57 5.69
C GLU A 77 -7.03 15.64 5.04
N TYR A 78 -6.65 14.95 3.96
CA TYR A 78 -7.56 14.14 3.15
C TYR A 78 -6.90 12.85 2.68
N ILE A 79 -7.68 11.76 2.74
CA ILE A 79 -7.36 10.43 2.19
C ILE A 79 -8.49 10.06 1.22
N SER A 80 -8.14 9.53 0.05
CA SER A 80 -9.12 9.16 -0.98
C SER A 80 -10.09 8.09 -0.49
N GLU A 81 -11.29 8.10 -1.06
CA GLU A 81 -12.32 7.12 -0.68
C GLU A 81 -11.90 5.69 -1.07
N ASP A 82 -11.18 5.53 -2.18
CA ASP A 82 -10.59 4.24 -2.57
C ASP A 82 -9.55 3.75 -1.55
N ALA A 83 -8.74 4.64 -0.99
CA ALA A 83 -7.76 4.27 0.02
C ALA A 83 -8.44 3.78 1.30
N LYS A 84 -9.52 4.43 1.75
CA LYS A 84 -10.32 3.96 2.89
C LYS A 84 -10.97 2.60 2.63
N ARG A 85 -11.52 2.38 1.43
CA ARG A 85 -12.08 1.09 1.02
C ARG A 85 -11.01 0.01 1.00
N MET A 86 -9.83 0.32 0.49
CA MET A 86 -8.69 -0.60 0.46
C MET A 86 -8.25 -1.00 1.87
N GLU A 87 -8.13 -0.04 2.80
CA GLU A 87 -7.87 -0.34 4.21
C GLU A 87 -8.91 -1.28 4.80
N CYS A 88 -10.21 -1.01 4.55
CA CYS A 88 -11.30 -1.85 5.05
C CYS A 88 -11.21 -3.29 4.52
N ILE A 89 -10.95 -3.46 3.23
CA ILE A 89 -10.77 -4.78 2.59
C ILE A 89 -9.60 -5.52 3.23
N LEU A 90 -8.44 -4.86 3.35
CA LEU A 90 -7.23 -5.48 3.87
C LEU A 90 -7.36 -5.83 5.36
N ARG A 91 -8.03 -4.99 6.17
CA ARG A 91 -8.31 -5.27 7.58
C ARG A 91 -9.24 -6.47 7.73
N THR A 92 -10.35 -6.48 7.00
CA THR A 92 -11.31 -7.61 7.00
C THR A 92 -10.62 -8.91 6.58
N ALA A 93 -9.72 -8.86 5.59
CA ALA A 93 -8.95 -10.02 5.17
C ALA A 93 -7.99 -10.52 6.27
N ASN A 94 -7.31 -9.60 6.98
CA ASN A 94 -6.43 -9.94 8.09
C ASN A 94 -7.18 -10.55 9.27
N GLU A 95 -8.38 -10.05 9.58
CA GLU A 95 -9.24 -10.60 10.65
C GLU A 95 -9.66 -12.03 10.33
N LYS A 96 -10.18 -12.27 9.12
CA LYS A 96 -10.55 -13.62 8.66
C LYS A 96 -9.38 -14.59 8.67
N LYS A 97 -8.18 -14.14 8.30
CA LYS A 97 -6.97 -14.96 8.36
C LYS A 97 -6.66 -15.39 9.80
N LYS A 98 -6.76 -14.49 10.77
CA LYS A 98 -6.56 -14.79 12.19
C LYS A 98 -7.62 -15.76 12.74
N GLU A 99 -8.87 -15.68 12.26
CA GLU A 99 -9.92 -16.64 12.63
C GLU A 99 -9.57 -18.05 12.13
N ILE A 100 -9.19 -18.18 10.85
CA ILE A 100 -8.78 -19.47 10.27
C ILE A 100 -7.56 -20.05 11.00
N GLU A 101 -6.56 -19.24 11.35
CA GLU A 101 -5.36 -19.69 12.07
C GLU A 101 -5.64 -20.16 13.51
N LYS A 102 -6.74 -19.75 14.13
CA LYS A 102 -7.13 -20.22 15.49
C LYS A 102 -7.85 -21.56 15.49
N ASP A 103 -8.40 -21.95 14.34
CA ASP A 103 -9.16 -23.20 14.18
C ASP A 103 -8.26 -24.41 13.83
N TYR A 104 -6.94 -24.20 13.72
CA TYR A 104 -5.90 -25.22 13.52
C TYR A 104 -4.98 -25.33 14.75
#